data_AF-A0A6B3IAN8-F1
#
_entry.id   AF-A0A6B3IAN8-F1
#
_cell.length_a   1.000
_cell.length_b   1.000
_cell.length_c   1.000
_cell.angle_alpha   90.00
_cell.angle_beta   90.00
_cell.angle_gamma   90.00
#
_symmetry.space_group_name_H-M   'P 1'
#
loop_
_entity.id
_entity.type
_entity.pdbx_description
1 polymer ?
#
loop_
_entity_poly.entity_id
_entity_poly.type
_entity_poly.pdbx_seq_one_letter_code
_entity_poly.pdbx_strand_id
1 'polypeptide(L)' 'LTPQGTRSFLLDLPAPLSAPAREHVITKLTREYEVFGELLDAEDRAVLERLLDPEDPAGLHHRPDVYLLTARTVHLGRRD' A
#
# COMPACT_ATOMS: atom_id res chain seq x y z
N LEU A 1 8.92 -2.38 -27.72
CA LEU A 1 7.46 -2.59 -27.84
C LEU A 1 6.87 -1.33 -28.47
N THR A 2 6.00 -1.46 -29.45
CA THR A 2 5.28 -0.34 -30.08
C THR A 2 4.05 0.00 -29.22
N PRO A 3 3.91 1.24 -28.69
CA PRO A 3 2.80 1.62 -27.82
C PRO A 3 1.44 1.41 -28.49
N GLN A 4 0.48 0.86 -27.77
CA GLN A 4 -0.87 0.59 -28.28
C GLN A 4 -1.96 1.35 -27.51
N GLY A 5 -1.67 1.77 -26.28
CA GLY A 5 -2.62 2.55 -25.49
C GLY A 5 -2.26 2.62 -24.02
N THR A 6 -3.01 3.46 -23.30
CA THR A 6 -2.92 3.60 -21.86
C THR A 6 -4.32 3.68 -21.28
N ARG A 7 -4.56 3.01 -20.15
CA ARG A 7 -5.83 3.11 -19.42
C ARG A 7 -5.59 3.09 -17.93
N SER A 8 -6.30 3.96 -17.21
CA SER A 8 -6.28 4.00 -15.75
C SER A 8 -7.56 3.37 -15.18
N PHE A 9 -7.40 2.65 -14.08
CA PHE A 9 -8.47 2.00 -13.33
C PHE A 9 -8.40 2.47 -11.89
N LEU A 10 -9.53 2.93 -11.35
CA LEU A 10 -9.64 3.28 -9.94
C LEU A 10 -10.08 2.04 -9.15
N LEU A 11 -9.40 1.77 -8.04
CA LEU A 11 -9.82 0.83 -7.03
C LEU A 11 -10.10 1.61 -5.75
N ASP A 12 -11.36 1.59 -5.32
CA ASP A 12 -11.83 2.21 -4.09
C ASP A 12 -12.42 1.13 -3.19
N LEU A 13 -11.71 0.83 -2.09
CA LEU A 13 -12.13 -0.11 -1.05
C LEU A 13 -12.33 0.68 0.25
N PRO A 14 -13.58 0.94 0.66
CA PRO A 14 -13.85 1.67 1.88
C PRO A 14 -13.48 0.85 3.12
N ALA A 15 -13.33 1.54 4.25
CA ALA A 15 -13.17 0.91 5.54
C ALA A 15 -14.46 0.20 6.00
N PRO A 16 -14.39 -0.94 6.71
CA PRO A 16 -13.17 -1.69 7.00
C PRO A 16 -12.74 -2.57 5.81
N LEU A 17 -11.42 -2.70 5.61
CA LEU A 17 -10.88 -3.60 4.59
C LEU A 17 -11.16 -5.08 4.90
N SER A 18 -11.38 -5.85 3.83
CA SER A 18 -11.30 -7.31 3.88
C SER A 18 -9.88 -7.77 4.26
N ALA A 19 -9.75 -8.98 4.79
CA ALA A 19 -8.45 -9.53 5.20
C ALA A 19 -7.40 -9.50 4.07
N PRO A 20 -7.69 -9.93 2.82
CA PRO A 20 -6.71 -9.85 1.72
C PRO A 20 -6.32 -8.42 1.35
N ALA A 21 -7.25 -7.46 1.41
CA ALA A 21 -6.96 -6.06 1.10
C ALA A 21 -6.08 -5.43 2.20
N ARG A 22 -6.33 -5.78 3.46
CA ARG A 22 -5.50 -5.37 4.60
C ARG A 22 -4.08 -5.94 4.49
N GLU A 23 -3.94 -7.22 4.19
CA GLU A 23 -2.64 -7.87 3.98
C GLU A 23 -1.86 -7.19 2.84
N HIS A 24 -2.55 -6.80 1.75
CA HIS A 24 -1.94 -6.04 0.66
C HIS A 24 -1.40 -4.68 1.12
N VAL A 25 -2.18 -3.94 1.92
CA VAL A 25 -1.75 -2.63 2.47
C VAL A 25 -0.53 -2.80 3.37
N ILE A 26 -0.56 -3.78 4.28
CA ILE A 26 0.56 -4.05 5.21
C ILE A 26 1.81 -4.40 4.41
N THR A 27 1.72 -5.36 3.48
CA THR A 27 2.86 -5.77 2.63
C THR A 27 3.45 -4.58 1.86
N LYS A 28 2.59 -3.70 1.35
CA LYS A 28 3.02 -2.50 0.62
C LYS A 28 3.78 -1.54 1.54
N LEU A 29 3.24 -1.22 2.72
CA LEU A 29 3.88 -0.31 3.67
C LEU A 29 5.17 -0.90 4.25
N THR A 30 5.21 -2.20 4.53
CA THR A 30 6.45 -2.89 4.96
C THR A 30 7.55 -2.70 3.93
N ARG A 31 7.24 -2.90 2.64
CA ARG A 31 8.21 -2.70 1.56
C ARG A 31 8.64 -1.24 1.42
N GLU A 32 7.72 -0.29 1.54
CA GLU A 32 8.05 1.14 1.51
C GLU A 32 8.97 1.51 2.68
N TYR A 33 8.70 0.96 3.87
CA TYR A 33 9.54 1.15 5.05
C TYR A 33 10.94 0.53 4.88
N GLU A 34 11.06 -0.67 4.31
CA GLU A 34 12.36 -1.29 3.99
C GLU A 34 13.19 -0.44 3.02
N VAL A 35 12.55 0.22 2.05
CA VAL A 35 13.25 1.00 1.01
C VAL A 35 13.60 2.41 1.47
N PHE A 36 12.71 3.05 2.25
CA PHE A 36 12.83 4.47 2.59
C PHE A 36 13.04 4.74 4.08
N GLY A 37 13.04 3.72 4.94
CA GLY A 37 13.07 3.87 6.40
C GLY A 37 14.27 4.66 6.93
N GLU A 38 15.44 4.51 6.29
CA GLU A 38 16.65 5.28 6.65
C GLU A 38 16.60 6.76 6.22
N LEU A 39 15.63 7.14 5.39
CA LEU A 39 15.38 8.54 5.00
C LEU A 39 14.37 9.22 5.93
N LEU A 40 13.69 8.45 6.78
CA LEU A 40 12.73 8.97 7.75
C LEU A 40 13.46 9.42 9.01
N ASP A 41 12.90 10.41 9.69
CA ASP A 41 13.38 10.72 11.03
C ASP A 41 12.93 9.65 12.03
N ALA A 42 13.44 9.76 13.26
CA ALA A 42 13.19 8.76 14.29
C ALA A 42 11.72 8.70 14.74
N GLU A 43 10.98 9.80 14.64
CA GLU A 43 9.58 9.85 15.04
C GLU A 43 8.71 9.15 13.99
N ASP A 44 8.90 9.49 12.72
CA ASP A 44 8.19 8.85 11.60
C ASP A 44 8.47 7.35 11.56
N ARG A 45 9.72 6.95 11.81
CA ARG A 45 10.10 5.54 11.90
C ARG A 45 9.35 4.81 13.00
N ALA A 46 9.32 5.37 14.22
CA ALA A 46 8.61 4.76 15.35
C ALA A 46 7.11 4.63 15.09
N VAL A 47 6.51 5.58 14.35
CA VAL A 47 5.11 5.49 13.92
C VAL A 47 4.90 4.30 12.98
N LEU A 48 5.75 4.14 11.95
CA LEU A 48 5.63 3.02 11.02
C LEU A 48 5.90 1.67 11.67
N GLU A 49 6.87 1.57 12.56
CA GLU A 49 7.14 0.36 13.34
C GLU A 49 5.90 -0.06 14.13
N ARG A 50 5.25 0.89 14.82
CA ARG A 50 4.00 0.62 15.54
C ARG A 50 2.85 0.24 14.60
N LEU A 51 2.72 0.90 13.46
CA LEU A 51 1.65 0.60 12.49
C LEU A 51 1.83 -0.78 11.85
N LEU A 52 3.06 -1.27 11.73
CA LEU A 52 3.39 -2.57 11.14
C LEU A 52 3.48 -3.71 12.18
N ASP A 53 3.47 -3.40 13.47
CA ASP A 53 3.47 -4.40 14.55
C ASP A 53 2.12 -5.16 14.58
N PRO A 54 2.11 -6.50 14.41
CA PRO A 54 0.89 -7.30 14.49
C PRO A 54 0.28 -7.37 15.89
N GLU A 55 1.05 -7.09 16.95
CA GLU A 55 0.57 -7.17 18.33
C GLU A 55 0.16 -5.79 18.90
N ASP A 56 0.54 -4.68 18.26
CA ASP A 56 0.16 -3.35 18.72
C ASP A 56 -1.33 -3.06 18.40
N PRO A 57 -2.19 -2.73 19.38
CA PRO A 57 -3.60 -2.46 19.14
C PRO A 57 -3.90 -1.29 18.18
N ALA A 58 -2.94 -0.36 18.02
CA ALA A 58 -3.02 0.74 17.06
C ALA A 58 -2.48 0.37 15.67
N GLY A 59 -1.94 -0.85 15.51
CA GLY A 59 -1.39 -1.41 14.29
C GLY A 59 -2.42 -1.64 13.17
N LEU A 60 -1.95 -1.69 11.94
CA LEU A 60 -2.77 -1.89 10.74
C LEU A 60 -3.45 -3.26 10.72
N HIS A 61 -3.03 -4.21 11.55
CA HIS A 61 -3.68 -5.50 11.72
C HIS A 61 -5.05 -5.36 12.40
N HIS A 62 -5.24 -4.37 13.27
CA HIS A 62 -6.43 -4.22 14.13
C HIS A 62 -7.30 -3.02 13.77
N ARG A 63 -6.72 -2.01 13.11
CA ARG A 63 -7.41 -0.75 12.80
C ARG A 63 -8.65 -0.93 11.91
N PRO A 64 -9.85 -0.50 12.36
CA PRO A 64 -11.08 -0.63 11.57
C PRO A 64 -11.27 0.51 10.56
N ASP A 65 -10.48 1.58 10.66
CA ASP A 65 -10.57 2.84 9.91
C ASP A 65 -9.73 2.87 8.62
N VAL A 66 -9.04 1.77 8.28
CA VAL A 66 -8.22 1.66 7.08
C VAL A 66 -9.11 1.49 5.84
N TYR A 67 -8.87 2.30 4.81
CA TYR A 67 -9.42 2.17 3.46
C TYR A 67 -8.29 2.15 2.42
N LEU A 68 -8.56 1.67 1.19
CA LEU A 68 -7.60 1.67 0.09
C LEU A 68 -8.21 2.36 -1.13
N LEU A 69 -7.66 3.52 -1.48
CA LEU A 69 -7.95 4.22 -2.72
C LEU A 69 -6.69 4.28 -3.58
N THR A 70 -6.73 3.72 -4.79
CA THR A 70 -5.57 3.71 -5.69
C THR A 70 -5.99 3.73 -7.15
N ALA A 71 -5.22 4.43 -7.98
CA ALA A 71 -5.34 4.36 -9.43
C ALA A 71 -4.21 3.50 -10.01
N ARG A 72 -4.57 2.47 -10.78
CA ARG A 72 -3.60 1.64 -11.53
C ARG A 72 -3.68 1.99 -13.00
N THR A 73 -2.56 2.42 -13.56
CA THR A 73 -2.46 2.74 -14.99
C THR A 73 -1.74 1.61 -15.71
N VAL A 74 -2.39 1.04 -16.72
CA VAL A 74 -1.84 0.00 -17.58
C VAL A 74 -1.42 0.64 -18.89
N HIS A 75 -0.15 0.43 -19.26
CA HIS A 75 0.42 0.83 -20.54
C HIS A 75 0.60 -0.42 -21.41
N LEU A 76 -0.09 -0.47 -22.55
CA LEU A 76 -0.02 -1.60 -23.47
C LEU A 76 1.02 -1.32 -24.56
N GLY A 77 1.91 -2.28 -24.79
CA GLY A 77 2.84 -2.28 -25.91
C GLY A 77 2.83 -3.62 -26.63
N ARG A 78 2.91 -3.61 -27.96
CA ARG A 78 3.04 -4.82 -28.78
C ARG A 78 4.49 -5.05 -29.16
N ARG A 79 4.96 -6.30 -29.13
CA ARG A 79 6.24 -6.66 -29.76
C ARG A 79 5.96 -6.89 -31.24
N ASP A 80 6.70 -6.20 -32.09
CA ASP A 80 6.71 -6.48 -33.52
C ASP A 80 7.39 -7.81 -33.80
#